data_AF-A0A820IH10-F1
#
_entry.id   AF-A0A820IH10-F1
#
_cell.length_a   1.000
_cell.length_b   1.000
_cell.length_c   1.000
_cell.angle_alpha   90.00
_cell.angle_beta   90.00
_cell.angle_gamma   90.00
#
_symmetry.space_group_name_H-M   'P 1'
#
loop_
_entity.id
_entity.type
_entity.pdbx_description
1 polymer ?
#
loop_
_entity_poly.entity_id
_entity_poly.type
_entity_poly.pdbx_seq_one_letter_code
_entity_poly.pdbx_strand_id
1 'polypeptide(L)'
;MGQKESLIRDDSFNSESESNVKTDSNNTIKTARGRYDDQLLKRCENVYFDVEAWYGIIQSETFYTEFIPISPSIAQAFVNFYQTRYSSTKLLNFNDIQLITSIQNQLKEQIFNSFVNLFSINPISIT
;
A
#
# COMPACT_ATOMS: atom_id res chain seq x y z
N MET A 1 -19.55 40.58 36.18
CA MET A 1 -20.65 39.75 35.68
C MET A 1 -20.40 39.53 34.19
N GLY A 2 -20.04 38.31 33.82
CA GLY A 2 -19.64 37.89 32.48
C GLY A 2 -19.22 36.44 32.61
N GLN A 3 -20.13 35.55 32.24
CA GLN A 3 -20.09 34.13 32.58
C GLN A 3 -19.01 33.37 31.80
N LYS A 4 -18.55 32.29 32.43
CA LYS A 4 -17.61 31.26 31.94
C LYS A 4 -18.35 30.32 30.98
N GLU A 5 -17.66 29.72 30.01
CA GLU A 5 -17.92 28.38 29.42
C GLU A 5 -16.88 28.14 28.28
N SER A 6 -15.79 27.40 28.52
CA SER A 6 -15.60 25.95 28.25
C SER A 6 -15.96 25.52 26.82
N LEU A 7 -14.98 25.60 25.90
CA LEU A 7 -15.07 24.93 24.60
C LEU A 7 -14.62 23.47 24.77
N ILE A 8 -15.58 22.62 25.14
CA ILE A 8 -15.46 21.16 25.13
C ILE A 8 -15.54 20.73 23.67
N ARG A 9 -14.60 19.86 23.24
CA ARG A 9 -14.61 19.23 21.92
C ARG A 9 -15.74 18.21 21.89
N ASP A 10 -16.67 18.36 20.95
CA ASP A 10 -17.65 17.34 20.64
C ASP A 10 -16.97 16.23 19.80
N ASP A 11 -16.39 15.26 20.50
CA ASP A 11 -16.23 13.91 20.01
C ASP A 11 -17.63 13.27 19.96
N SER A 12 -18.27 13.34 18.80
CA SER A 12 -19.46 12.55 18.50
C SER A 12 -19.29 11.91 17.14
N PHE A 13 -18.57 10.78 17.17
CA PHE A 13 -18.68 9.69 16.22
C PHE A 13 -20.18 9.38 16.06
N ASN A 14 -20.77 9.78 14.94
CA ASN A 14 -22.18 9.52 14.69
C ASN A 14 -22.38 8.01 14.46
N SER A 15 -22.55 7.27 15.54
CA SER A 15 -23.10 5.92 15.56
C SER A 15 -24.63 6.02 15.52
N GLU A 16 -25.17 6.61 14.46
CA GLU A 16 -26.59 6.52 14.18
C GLU A 16 -26.88 5.13 13.63
N SER A 17 -27.19 4.28 14.59
CA SER A 17 -27.89 3.02 14.48
C SER A 17 -29.33 3.31 14.02
N GLU A 18 -29.49 3.70 12.76
CA GLU A 18 -30.79 3.66 12.12
C GLU A 18 -31.04 2.26 11.56
N SER A 19 -31.70 1.47 12.41
CA SER A 19 -32.38 0.23 12.06
C SER A 19 -33.55 0.50 11.11
N ASN A 20 -33.27 0.89 9.87
CA ASN A 20 -34.26 0.80 8.79
C ASN A 20 -34.26 -0.62 8.22
N VAL A 21 -34.79 -1.53 9.03
CA VAL A 21 -35.18 -2.87 8.60
C VAL A 21 -36.40 -2.71 7.67
N LYS A 22 -36.15 -2.55 6.38
CA LYS A 22 -37.08 -3.09 5.38
C LYS A 22 -36.79 -4.58 5.27
N THR A 23 -37.58 -5.35 6.00
CA THR A 23 -37.70 -6.80 5.82
C THR A 23 -38.36 -7.06 4.47
N ASP A 24 -37.53 -7.08 3.42
CA ASP A 24 -37.85 -7.85 2.23
C ASP A 24 -37.36 -9.27 2.49
N SER A 25 -38.34 -10.16 2.64
CA SER A 25 -38.21 -11.58 2.92
C SER A 25 -37.49 -12.30 1.78
N ASN A 26 -36.16 -12.21 1.70
CA ASN A 26 -35.27 -13.14 1.00
C ASN A 26 -33.85 -13.01 1.57
N ASN A 27 -33.58 -13.87 2.54
CA ASN A 27 -32.37 -13.89 3.35
C ASN A 27 -31.13 -14.28 2.52
N THR A 28 -30.40 -13.29 2.02
CA THR A 28 -28.98 -13.45 1.71
C THR A 28 -28.24 -12.30 2.36
N ILE A 29 -27.80 -12.50 3.60
CA ILE A 29 -26.80 -11.65 4.23
C ILE A 29 -25.52 -11.78 3.40
N LYS A 30 -25.40 -11.00 2.32
CA LYS A 30 -24.14 -10.75 1.62
C LYS A 30 -23.31 -9.86 2.54
N THR A 31 -22.84 -10.47 3.62
CA THR A 31 -21.82 -9.93 4.52
C THR A 31 -20.66 -9.41 3.67
N ALA A 32 -19.99 -8.37 4.14
CA ALA A 32 -18.86 -7.71 3.46
C ALA A 32 -17.78 -8.67 2.92
N ARG A 33 -17.71 -9.92 3.44
CA ARG A 33 -16.96 -11.05 2.86
C ARG A 33 -17.25 -11.26 1.37
N GLY A 34 -18.52 -11.33 0.96
CA GLY A 34 -18.88 -11.57 -0.44
C GLY A 34 -18.31 -10.52 -1.39
N ARG A 35 -18.33 -9.23 -1.02
CA ARG A 35 -17.76 -8.17 -1.87
C ARG A 35 -16.23 -8.21 -1.96
N TYR A 36 -15.55 -8.54 -0.87
CA TYR A 36 -14.09 -8.65 -0.87
C TYR A 36 -13.64 -9.89 -1.65
N ASP A 37 -14.32 -11.01 -1.45
CA ASP A 37 -14.07 -12.27 -2.16
C ASP A 37 -14.37 -12.13 -3.66
N ASP A 38 -15.46 -11.42 -4.03
CA ASP A 38 -15.78 -11.08 -5.42
C ASP A 38 -14.71 -10.17 -6.07
N GLN A 39 -14.14 -9.23 -5.30
CA GLN A 39 -13.05 -8.39 -5.78
C GLN A 39 -11.74 -9.17 -5.96
N LEU A 40 -11.47 -10.13 -5.08
CA LEU A 40 -10.32 -11.04 -5.21
C LEU A 40 -10.47 -11.93 -6.44
N LEU A 41 -11.66 -12.51 -6.67
CA LEU A 41 -11.93 -13.32 -7.86
C LEU A 41 -11.67 -12.54 -9.16
N LYS A 42 -12.18 -11.30 -9.24
CA LYS A 42 -11.94 -10.41 -10.40
C LYS A 42 -10.48 -10.03 -10.58
N ARG A 43 -9.67 -10.00 -9.51
CA ARG A 43 -8.22 -9.80 -9.64
C ARG A 43 -7.53 -11.06 -10.17
N CYS A 44 -7.97 -12.24 -9.77
CA CYS A 44 -7.48 -13.51 -10.33
C CYS A 44 -7.85 -13.68 -11.82
N GLU A 45 -8.94 -13.08 -12.29
CA GLU A 45 -9.28 -13.05 -13.73
C GLU A 45 -8.36 -12.12 -14.55
N ASN A 46 -7.69 -11.16 -13.90
CA ASN A 46 -6.80 -10.19 -14.53
C ASN A 46 -5.31 -10.56 -14.46
N VAL A 47 -5.00 -11.87 -14.36
CA VAL A 47 -3.61 -12.37 -14.42
C VAL A 47 -2.88 -11.91 -15.70
N TYR A 48 -3.61 -11.63 -16.79
CA TYR A 48 -3.04 -11.04 -18.00
C TYR A 48 -2.40 -9.64 -17.80
N PHE A 49 -2.73 -8.94 -16.71
CA PHE A 49 -2.10 -7.68 -16.32
C PHE A 49 -1.08 -7.84 -15.19
N ASP A 50 -0.80 -9.07 -14.76
CA ASP A 50 0.26 -9.34 -13.81
C ASP A 50 1.61 -9.00 -14.45
N VAL A 51 2.26 -7.98 -13.89
CA VAL A 51 3.56 -7.50 -14.35
C VAL A 51 4.58 -8.62 -14.34
N GLU A 52 4.53 -9.52 -13.35
CA GLU A 52 5.47 -10.64 -13.29
C GLU A 52 5.25 -11.63 -14.46
N ALA A 53 4.02 -11.80 -14.91
CA ALA A 53 3.68 -12.68 -16.02
C ALA A 53 4.03 -12.08 -17.39
N TRP A 54 3.72 -10.81 -17.64
CA TRP A 54 3.99 -10.19 -18.96
C TRP A 54 5.39 -9.60 -19.09
N TYR A 55 6.04 -9.19 -17.99
CA TYR A 55 7.38 -8.60 -18.06
C TYR A 55 8.40 -9.59 -18.65
N GLY A 56 8.29 -10.88 -18.31
CA GLY A 56 9.16 -11.91 -18.89
C GLY A 56 9.05 -12.01 -20.43
N ILE A 57 7.91 -11.63 -21.01
CA ILE A 57 7.70 -11.63 -22.47
C ILE A 57 8.36 -10.42 -23.12
N ILE A 58 8.30 -9.24 -22.48
CA ILE A 58 8.80 -8.00 -23.07
C ILE A 58 10.19 -7.59 -22.56
N GLN A 59 10.80 -8.40 -21.69
CA GLN A 59 12.05 -8.07 -21.01
C GLN A 59 13.16 -7.63 -21.99
N SER A 60 13.26 -8.28 -23.16
CA SER A 60 14.25 -7.94 -24.20
C SER A 60 14.08 -6.54 -24.80
N GLU A 61 12.86 -6.01 -24.78
CA GLU A 61 12.50 -4.70 -25.34
C GLU A 61 12.43 -3.61 -24.26
N THR A 62 12.77 -3.94 -23.01
CA THR A 62 12.71 -3.03 -21.86
C THR A 62 14.07 -2.84 -21.21
N PHE A 63 14.20 -1.77 -20.41
CA PHE A 63 15.38 -1.57 -19.59
C PHE A 63 15.47 -2.64 -18.49
N TYR A 64 16.69 -2.95 -18.06
CA TYR A 64 16.93 -3.84 -16.93
C TYR A 64 16.10 -3.36 -15.71
N THR A 65 15.20 -4.22 -15.28
CA THR A 65 14.30 -3.99 -14.14
C THR A 65 14.43 -5.14 -13.16
N GLU A 66 14.54 -4.81 -11.88
CA GLU A 66 14.54 -5.76 -10.77
C GLU A 66 13.32 -5.49 -9.90
N PHE A 67 12.51 -6.52 -9.66
CA PHE A 67 11.34 -6.41 -8.79
C PHE A 67 11.76 -6.65 -7.34
N ILE A 68 11.48 -5.68 -6.48
CA ILE A 68 11.76 -5.79 -5.05
C ILE A 68 10.51 -6.34 -4.36
N PRO A 69 10.60 -7.51 -3.70
CA PRO A 69 9.44 -8.12 -3.05
C PRO A 69 9.00 -7.29 -1.85
N ILE A 70 7.70 -6.97 -1.80
CA ILE A 70 7.09 -6.24 -0.68
C ILE A 70 6.26 -7.23 0.13
N SER A 71 6.65 -7.46 1.38
CA SER A 71 5.86 -8.29 2.29
C SER A 71 4.59 -7.56 2.76
N PRO A 72 3.54 -8.28 3.20
CA PRO A 72 2.33 -7.64 3.73
C PRO A 72 2.59 -6.67 4.88
N SER A 73 3.58 -6.95 5.74
CA SER A 73 3.95 -6.06 6.85
C SER A 73 4.57 -4.75 6.35
N ILE A 74 5.43 -4.81 5.34
CA ILE A 74 6.02 -3.63 4.70
C ILE A 74 4.94 -2.80 3.99
N ALA A 75 4.05 -3.46 3.26
CA ALA A 75 2.91 -2.81 2.61
C ALA A 75 2.03 -2.07 3.65
N GLN A 76 1.76 -2.71 4.79
CA GLN A 76 0.98 -2.10 5.86
C GLN A 76 1.71 -0.91 6.50
N ALA A 77 3.04 -0.98 6.66
CA ALA A 77 3.84 0.13 7.15
C ALA A 77 3.74 1.35 6.22
N PHE A 78 3.77 1.17 4.89
CA PHE A 78 3.53 2.26 3.94
C PHE A 78 2.13 2.87 4.04
N VAL A 79 1.11 2.04 4.18
CA VAL A 79 -0.27 2.52 4.41
C VAL A 79 -0.34 3.34 5.69
N ASN A 80 0.26 2.86 6.79
CA ASN A 80 0.29 3.58 8.06
C ASN A 80 1.05 4.91 7.94
N PHE A 81 2.18 4.94 7.22
CA PHE A 81 2.92 6.16 6.93
C PHE A 81 2.08 7.17 6.16
N TYR A 82 1.39 6.72 5.10
CA TYR A 82 0.54 7.59 4.30
C TYR A 82 -0.61 8.17 5.12
N GLN A 83 -1.30 7.32 5.90
CA GLN A 83 -2.37 7.74 6.80
C GLN A 83 -1.88 8.73 7.85
N THR A 84 -0.69 8.50 8.42
CA THR A 84 -0.07 9.43 9.40
C THR A 84 0.26 10.77 8.74
N ARG A 85 0.85 10.74 7.53
CA ARG A 85 1.35 11.94 6.85
C ARG A 85 0.27 12.85 6.31
N TYR A 86 -0.80 12.27 5.75
CA TYR A 86 -1.79 13.00 4.95
C TYR A 86 -3.20 12.99 5.55
N SER A 87 -3.55 11.99 6.37
CA SER A 87 -4.88 11.91 6.99
C SER A 87 -4.85 12.16 8.49
N SER A 88 -3.68 12.09 9.14
CA SER A 88 -3.48 12.18 10.60
C SER A 88 -4.37 11.24 11.42
N THR A 89 -4.91 10.18 10.79
CA THR A 89 -5.83 9.21 11.41
C THR A 89 -5.11 8.10 12.16
N LYS A 90 -3.81 7.94 11.94
CA LYS A 90 -2.97 6.95 12.61
C LYS A 90 -1.66 7.57 13.09
N LEU A 91 -1.10 6.92 14.11
CA LEU A 91 0.26 7.14 14.57
C LEU A 91 1.16 6.06 13.99
N LEU A 92 2.35 6.48 13.55
CA LEU A 92 3.37 5.57 13.05
C LEU A 92 4.09 4.93 14.24
N ASN A 93 4.10 3.60 14.32
CA ASN A 93 4.79 2.89 15.39
C ASN A 93 6.27 2.64 15.03
N PHE A 94 7.06 2.24 16.03
CA PHE A 94 8.50 1.98 15.84
C PHE A 94 8.79 0.90 14.79
N ASN A 95 7.99 -0.17 14.75
CA ASN A 95 8.16 -1.26 13.78
C ASN A 95 7.91 -0.78 12.35
N ASP A 96 6.89 0.05 12.12
CA ASP A 96 6.60 0.64 10.82
C ASP A 96 7.79 1.50 10.35
N ILE A 97 8.37 2.31 11.25
CA ILE A 97 9.56 3.12 10.97
C ILE A 97 10.74 2.23 10.58
N GLN A 98 10.97 1.14 11.31
CA GLN A 98 12.04 0.19 10.98
C GLN A 98 11.86 -0.45 9.60
N LEU A 99 10.64 -0.92 9.29
CA LEU A 99 10.33 -1.54 8.00
C LEU A 99 10.52 -0.57 6.85
N ILE A 100 10.04 0.68 6.99
CA ILE A 100 10.21 1.72 5.96
C ILE A 100 11.68 2.07 5.78
N THR A 101 12.42 2.22 6.88
CA THR A 101 13.86 2.53 6.84
C THR A 101 14.65 1.39 6.19
N SER A 102 14.29 0.14 6.48
CA SER A 102 14.90 -1.04 5.87
C SER A 102 14.72 -1.05 4.36
N ILE A 103 13.49 -0.80 3.86
CA ILE A 103 13.25 -0.70 2.42
C ILE A 103 13.98 0.48 1.80
N GLN A 104 14.03 1.63 2.48
CA GLN A 104 14.79 2.78 1.99
C GLN A 104 16.27 2.45 1.79
N ASN A 105 16.88 1.70 2.73
CA ASN A 105 18.27 1.29 2.61
C ASN A 105 18.47 0.28 1.49
N GLN A 106 17.59 -0.73 1.39
CA GLN A 106 17.62 -1.70 0.29
C GLN A 106 17.53 -1.01 -1.08
N LEU A 107 16.65 -0.02 -1.24
CA LEU A 107 16.53 0.74 -2.48
C LEU A 107 17.82 1.51 -2.81
N LYS A 108 18.44 2.15 -1.81
CA LYS A 108 19.71 2.86 -2.01
C LYS A 108 20.84 1.92 -2.43
N GLU A 109 20.93 0.76 -1.80
CA GLU A 109 21.92 -0.27 -2.14
C GLU A 109 21.73 -0.78 -3.57
N GLN A 110 20.49 -1.08 -3.96
CA GLN A 110 20.19 -1.58 -5.31
C GLN A 110 20.50 -0.54 -6.40
N ILE A 111 20.15 0.73 -6.15
CA ILE A 111 20.50 1.83 -7.04
C ILE A 111 22.03 1.97 -7.15
N PHE A 112 22.74 1.94 -6.02
CA PHE A 112 24.20 2.05 -6.02
C PHE A 112 24.87 0.90 -6.77
N ASN A 113 24.46 -0.35 -6.50
CA ASN A 113 25.01 -1.54 -7.16
C ASN A 113 24.74 -1.54 -8.67
N SER A 114 23.54 -1.11 -9.08
CA SER A 114 23.20 -0.94 -10.49
C SER A 114 24.19 0.00 -11.19
N PHE A 115 24.47 1.17 -10.60
CA PHE A 115 25.45 2.10 -11.15
C PHE A 115 26.86 1.50 -11.24
N VAL A 116 27.36 0.85 -10.19
CA VAL A 116 28.71 0.26 -10.17
C VAL A 116 28.87 -0.81 -11.25
N ASN A 117 27.85 -1.64 -11.48
CA ASN A 117 27.87 -2.66 -12.53
C ASN A 117 27.88 -2.06 -13.94
N LEU A 118 27.12 -0.98 -14.17
CA LEU A 118 27.14 -0.24 -15.44
C LEU A 118 28.54 0.33 -15.79
N PHE A 119 29.30 0.79 -14.79
CA PHE A 119 30.66 1.32 -15.00
C PHE A 119 31.74 0.23 -15.10
N SER A 120 31.46 -0.99 -14.64
CA SER A 120 32.43 -2.11 -14.69
C SER A 120 32.39 -2.88 -16.02
N ILE A 121 31.25 -2.83 -16.73
CA ILE A 121 31.06 -3.60 -17.98
C ILE A 121 31.61 -2.86 -19.22
N ASN A 122 31.89 -1.55 -19.12
CA ASN A 122 32.53 -0.78 -20.19
C ASN A 122 33.89 -0.22 -19.74
N PRO A 123 34.98 -1.01 -19.77
CA PRO A 123 36.30 -0.42 -19.77
C PRO A 123 36.43 0.36 -21.07
N ILE A 124 36.39 1.69 -20.97
CA ILE A 124 36.67 2.58 -22.10
C ILE A 124 38.07 2.20 -22.59
N SER A 125 38.13 1.46 -23.68
CA SER A 125 39.36 1.17 -24.39
C SER A 125 39.72 2.44 -25.15
N ILE A 126 40.52 3.28 -24.51
CA ILE A 126 41.16 4.43 -25.14
C ILE A 126 42.32 3.85 -25.95
N THR A 127 42.10 3.65 -27.25
CA THR A 127 43.16 3.47 -28.26
C THR A 127 43.59 4.81 -28.82
#